data_AF-A0A366KWC1-F1
#
_entry.id   AF-A0A366KWC1-F1
#
_cell.length_a   1.000
_cell.length_b   1.000
_cell.length_c   1.000
_cell.angle_alpha   90.00
_cell.angle_beta   90.00
_cell.angle_gamma   90.00
#
_symmetry.space_group_name_H-M   'P 1'
#
loop_
_entity.id
_entity.type
_entity.pdbx_description
1 polymer ?
#
loop_
_entity_poly.entity_id
_entity_poly.type
_entity_poly.pdbx_seq_one_letter_code
_entity_poly.pdbx_strand_id
1 'polypeptide(L)'
;MKHLFILLLFTFVLKSARAQKVLTYQLMEPGFNSKVINGTISEVYTTKRYGKTFWWVRIGPDTIIHVWPRHLDTATMKPGITRAFYSIKRLDNSWWKKEKSDDYLKPKQ
;
A
#
# COMPACT_ATOMS: atom_id res chain seq x y z
N MET A 1 14.71 47.15 21.70
CA MET A 1 14.74 45.67 21.86
C MET A 1 13.32 45.11 22.03
N LYS A 2 12.51 45.02 20.97
CA LYS A 2 11.13 44.46 21.05
C LYS A 2 10.74 43.53 19.90
N HIS A 3 11.59 43.35 18.89
CA HIS A 3 11.24 42.58 17.69
C HIS A 3 11.97 41.23 17.56
N LEU A 4 12.83 40.86 18.51
CA LEU A 4 13.61 39.62 18.41
C LEU A 4 12.88 38.37 18.92
N PHE A 5 11.86 38.52 19.78
CA PHE A 5 11.19 37.38 20.42
C PHE A 5 10.08 36.74 19.58
N ILE A 6 9.67 37.37 18.47
CA ILE A 6 8.58 36.85 17.61
C ILE A 6 9.11 35.79 16.62
N LEU A 7 10.42 35.75 16.35
CA LEU A 7 10.99 34.75 15.43
C LEU A 7 11.20 33.36 16.05
N LEU A 8 11.13 33.22 17.38
CA LEU A 8 11.40 31.95 18.07
C LEU A 8 10.16 31.06 18.24
N LEU A 9 9.04 31.40 17.59
CA LEU A 9 7.77 30.67 17.60
C LEU A 9 7.52 29.88 16.32
N PHE A 10 8.58 29.54 15.56
CA PHE A 10 8.59 28.32 14.76
C PHE A 10 8.76 27.13 15.71
N THR A 11 7.78 26.94 16.59
CA THR A 11 7.59 25.65 17.23
C THR A 11 7.36 24.67 16.09
N PHE A 12 8.37 23.84 15.87
CA PHE A 12 8.27 22.60 15.14
C PHE A 12 7.06 21.86 15.70
N VAL A 13 5.89 22.07 15.10
CA VAL A 13 4.79 21.12 15.16
C VAL A 13 5.27 19.94 14.33
N LEU A 14 6.20 19.19 14.91
CA LEU A 14 6.39 17.80 14.59
C LEU A 14 5.07 17.17 15.00
N LYS A 15 4.11 17.16 14.07
CA LYS A 15 3.11 16.11 14.04
C LYS A 15 3.96 14.85 14.09
N SER A 16 4.02 14.23 15.26
CA SER A 16 4.54 12.89 15.40
C SER A 16 3.72 12.08 14.41
N ALA A 17 4.31 11.77 13.26
CA ALA A 17 3.75 10.86 12.30
C ALA A 17 3.73 9.52 13.02
N ARG A 18 2.71 9.30 13.84
CA ARG A 18 2.48 8.05 14.53
C ARG A 18 2.36 7.05 13.40
N ALA A 19 3.35 6.19 13.25
CA ALA A 19 3.43 5.24 12.16
C ALA A 19 2.15 4.41 12.18
N GLN A 20 1.19 4.79 11.34
CA GLN A 20 -0.10 4.10 11.27
C GLN A 20 0.19 2.71 10.74
N LYS A 21 -0.18 1.69 11.51
CA LYS A 21 0.10 0.30 11.17
C LYS A 21 -0.66 -0.04 9.89
N VAL A 22 0.08 -0.19 8.79
CA VAL A 22 -0.49 -0.58 7.51
C VAL A 22 -1.01 -2.02 7.59
N LEU A 23 -2.29 -2.20 7.29
CA LEU A 23 -2.96 -3.47 7.16
C LEU A 23 -2.82 -3.99 5.74
N THR A 24 -2.36 -5.23 5.62
CA THR A 24 -2.16 -5.88 4.32
C THR A 24 -3.18 -6.99 4.15
N TYR A 25 -3.74 -7.09 2.95
CA TYR A 25 -4.70 -8.08 2.56
C TYR A 25 -4.30 -8.72 1.23
N GLN A 26 -4.87 -9.87 0.94
CA GLN A 26 -4.81 -10.55 -0.35
C GLN A 26 -6.21 -10.67 -0.91
N LEU A 27 -6.37 -10.30 -2.18
CA LEU A 27 -7.56 -10.59 -2.95
C LEU A 27 -7.58 -12.10 -3.28
N MET A 28 -8.64 -12.78 -2.85
CA MET A 28 -8.83 -14.22 -3.04
C MET A 28 -9.79 -14.46 -4.21
N GLU A 29 -10.04 -15.73 -4.52
CA GLU A 29 -11.07 -16.11 -5.48
C GLU A 29 -12.45 -15.61 -5.06
N PRO A 30 -13.33 -15.28 -6.03
CA PRO A 30 -14.72 -14.99 -5.76
C PRO A 30 -15.37 -16.08 -4.89
N GLY A 31 -16.07 -15.67 -3.83
CA GLY A 31 -16.78 -16.59 -2.94
C GLY A 31 -15.90 -17.23 -1.85
N PHE A 32 -14.60 -16.95 -1.80
CA PHE A 32 -13.71 -17.48 -0.74
C PHE A 32 -14.18 -17.06 0.66
N ASN A 33 -14.67 -15.84 0.81
CA ASN A 33 -15.37 -15.36 2.00
C ASN A 33 -16.23 -14.13 1.67
N SER A 34 -17.01 -13.68 2.66
CA SER A 34 -17.88 -12.50 2.59
C SER A 34 -17.21 -11.18 3.00
N LYS A 35 -15.89 -11.17 3.26
CA LYS A 35 -15.20 -9.93 3.66
C LYS A 35 -15.06 -9.01 2.45
N VAL A 36 -15.26 -7.71 2.69
CA VAL A 36 -15.17 -6.67 1.68
C VAL A 36 -14.38 -5.48 2.24
N ILE A 37 -13.48 -4.92 1.44
CA ILE A 37 -12.90 -3.59 1.66
C ILE A 37 -13.41 -2.68 0.56
N ASN A 38 -13.95 -1.53 0.93
CA ASN A 38 -14.35 -0.48 -0.01
C ASN A 38 -13.53 0.78 0.27
N GLY A 39 -13.10 1.47 -0.77
CA GLY A 39 -12.45 2.76 -0.63
C GLY A 39 -11.83 3.26 -1.92
N THR A 40 -11.27 4.47 -1.85
CA THR A 40 -10.58 5.11 -2.96
C THR A 40 -9.14 4.63 -3.04
N ILE A 41 -8.76 4.19 -4.24
CA ILE A 41 -7.40 3.79 -4.54
C ILE A 41 -6.50 5.03 -4.49
N SER A 42 -5.51 5.01 -3.61
CA SER A 42 -4.52 6.08 -3.46
C SER A 42 -3.28 5.81 -4.30
N GLU A 43 -2.90 4.54 -4.47
CA GLU A 43 -1.70 4.14 -5.19
C GLU A 43 -1.88 2.74 -5.77
N VAL A 44 -1.30 2.48 -6.94
CA VAL A 44 -1.10 1.14 -7.48
C VAL A 44 0.37 1.00 -7.83
N TYR A 45 1.00 -0.07 -7.36
CA TYR A 45 2.41 -0.29 -7.58
C TYR A 45 2.76 -1.77 -7.56
N THR A 46 3.97 -2.08 -8.05
CA THR A 46 4.50 -3.43 -8.07
C THR A 46 5.72 -3.58 -7.17
N THR A 47 5.90 -4.75 -6.58
CA THR A 47 7.19 -5.17 -6.02
C THR A 47 7.65 -6.44 -6.74
N LYS A 48 8.95 -6.71 -6.73
CA LYS A 48 9.52 -7.95 -7.24
C LYS A 48 10.19 -8.71 -6.11
N ARG A 49 9.98 -10.03 -6.06
CA ARG A 49 10.70 -10.93 -5.16
C ARG A 49 10.86 -12.29 -5.81
N TYR A 50 12.06 -12.86 -5.71
CA TYR A 50 12.39 -14.17 -6.30
C TYR A 50 11.98 -14.27 -7.78
N GLY A 51 12.16 -13.19 -8.54
CA GLY A 51 11.79 -13.10 -9.95
C GLY A 51 10.28 -13.00 -10.23
N LYS A 52 9.44 -12.94 -9.19
CA LYS A 52 7.98 -12.78 -9.32
C LYS A 52 7.57 -11.34 -9.07
N THR A 53 6.66 -10.83 -9.90
CA THR A 53 6.05 -9.51 -9.74
C THR A 53 4.76 -9.62 -8.94
N PHE A 54 4.62 -8.79 -7.92
CA PHE A 54 3.45 -8.70 -7.04
C PHE A 54 2.78 -7.35 -7.25
N TRP A 55 1.46 -7.34 -7.45
CA TRP A 55 0.69 -6.11 -7.66
C TRP A 55 -0.02 -5.71 -6.38
N TRP A 56 0.13 -4.44 -6.02
CA TRP A 56 -0.38 -3.89 -4.78
C TRP A 56 -1.27 -2.68 -5.07
N VAL A 57 -2.45 -2.69 -4.48
CA VAL A 57 -3.41 -1.59 -4.54
C VAL A 57 -3.55 -1.02 -3.14
N ARG A 58 -3.18 0.25 -2.96
CA ARG A 58 -3.34 0.97 -1.70
C ARG A 58 -4.69 1.66 -1.65
N ILE A 59 -5.41 1.45 -0.55
CA ILE A 59 -6.71 2.05 -0.26
C ILE A 59 -6.53 2.98 0.94
N GLY A 60 -6.72 4.28 0.73
CA GLY A 60 -6.50 5.28 1.78
C GLY A 60 -5.06 5.26 2.35
N PRO A 61 -4.88 5.63 3.63
CA PRO A 61 -3.56 5.77 4.23
C PRO A 61 -2.98 4.45 4.77
N ASP A 62 -3.80 3.47 5.14
CA ASP A 62 -3.39 2.35 6.00
C ASP A 62 -3.75 0.97 5.47
N THR A 63 -4.36 0.85 4.30
CA THR A 63 -4.80 -0.44 3.75
C THR A 63 -4.13 -0.72 2.43
N ILE A 64 -3.57 -1.93 2.28
CA ILE A 64 -2.95 -2.42 1.04
C ILE A 64 -3.52 -3.79 0.69
N ILE A 65 -3.84 -4.00 -0.58
CA ILE A 65 -4.40 -5.23 -1.10
C ILE A 65 -3.46 -5.77 -2.18
N HIS A 66 -2.93 -6.98 -1.98
CA HIS A 66 -2.29 -7.76 -3.02
C HIS A 66 -3.34 -8.26 -4.01
N VAL A 67 -3.13 -8.01 -5.30
CA VAL A 67 -4.00 -8.46 -6.38
C VAL A 67 -3.23 -9.41 -7.28
N TRP A 68 -3.78 -10.61 -7.50
CA TRP A 68 -3.19 -11.53 -8.47
C TRP A 68 -3.31 -10.97 -9.88
N PRO A 69 -2.32 -11.19 -10.77
CA PRO A 69 -2.36 -10.69 -12.15
C PRO A 69 -3.67 -11.03 -12.88
N ARG A 70 -4.21 -12.24 -12.67
CA ARG A 70 -5.49 -12.67 -13.27
C ARG A 70 -6.73 -11.91 -12.79
N HIS A 71 -6.64 -11.20 -11.67
CA HIS A 71 -7.73 -10.40 -11.10
C HIS A 71 -7.47 -8.90 -11.23
N LEU A 72 -6.35 -8.52 -11.87
CA LEU A 72 -5.99 -7.14 -12.06
C LEU A 72 -6.88 -6.54 -13.16
N ASP A 73 -7.79 -5.67 -12.77
CA ASP A 73 -8.60 -4.89 -13.69
C ASP A 73 -7.94 -3.52 -13.90
N THR A 74 -7.12 -3.40 -14.93
CA THR A 74 -6.36 -2.18 -15.23
C THR A 74 -7.24 -0.98 -15.61
N ALA A 75 -8.51 -1.21 -15.99
CA ALA A 75 -9.43 -0.12 -16.33
C ALA A 75 -9.88 0.66 -15.08
N THR A 76 -10.08 -0.06 -13.96
CA THR A 76 -10.65 0.51 -12.73
C THR A 76 -9.70 0.48 -11.53
N MET A 77 -8.64 -0.36 -11.53
CA MET A 77 -7.62 -0.36 -10.50
C MET A 77 -6.55 0.69 -10.78
N LYS A 78 -6.90 1.96 -10.59
CA LYS A 78 -6.04 3.13 -10.77
C LYS A 78 -6.30 4.19 -9.69
N PRO A 79 -5.32 5.05 -9.36
CA PRO A 79 -5.50 6.11 -8.36
C PRO A 79 -6.73 6.98 -8.65
N GLY A 80 -7.45 7.34 -7.58
CA GLY A 80 -8.67 8.17 -7.65
C GLY A 80 -9.98 7.39 -7.84
N ILE A 81 -9.93 6.11 -8.19
CA ILE A 81 -11.15 5.30 -8.34
C ILE A 81 -11.57 4.69 -7.01
N THR A 82 -12.86 4.84 -6.67
CA THR A 82 -13.50 4.17 -5.53
C THR A 82 -14.09 2.84 -6.00
N ARG A 83 -13.72 1.74 -5.33
CA ARG A 83 -14.29 0.42 -5.61
C ARG A 83 -14.27 -0.51 -4.40
N ALA A 84 -15.12 -1.51 -4.45
CA ALA A 84 -15.13 -2.62 -3.51
C ALA A 84 -14.21 -3.77 -3.97
N PHE A 85 -13.54 -4.39 -3.00
CA PHE A 85 -12.72 -5.59 -3.14
C PHE A 85 -13.35 -6.69 -2.29
N TYR A 86 -13.96 -7.66 -2.96
CA TYR A 86 -14.65 -8.80 -2.32
C TYR A 86 -13.68 -9.95 -2.09
N SER A 87 -14.03 -10.83 -1.14
CA SER A 87 -13.29 -12.07 -0.87
C SER A 87 -11.81 -11.80 -0.54
N ILE A 88 -11.57 -11.14 0.58
CA ILE A 88 -10.23 -10.72 1.01
C ILE A 88 -9.74 -11.50 2.24
N LYS A 89 -8.43 -11.78 2.30
CA LYS A 89 -7.77 -12.42 3.45
C LYS A 89 -6.69 -11.51 4.01
N ARG A 90 -6.62 -11.36 5.34
CA ARG A 90 -5.53 -10.60 5.99
C ARG A 90 -4.19 -11.32 5.77
N LEU A 91 -3.15 -10.55 5.45
CA LEU A 91 -1.77 -11.00 5.40
C LEU A 91 -0.99 -10.37 6.55
N ASP A 92 -0.17 -11.19 7.22
CA ASP A 92 0.72 -10.73 8.30
C ASP A 92 2.13 -10.40 7.80
N ASN A 93 2.38 -10.53 6.49
CA ASN A 93 3.67 -10.26 5.87
C ASN A 93 3.80 -8.79 5.40
N SER A 94 5.04 -8.34 5.19
CA SER A 94 5.35 -6.97 4.74
C SER A 94 5.96 -6.93 3.33
N TRP A 95 5.48 -7.78 2.42
CA TRP A 95 6.02 -7.90 1.05
C TRP A 95 5.68 -6.70 0.14
N TRP A 96 4.79 -5.84 0.61
CA TRP A 96 4.38 -4.60 -0.04
C TRP A 96 5.43 -3.48 0.02
N LYS A 97 6.48 -3.63 0.84
CA LYS A 97 7.54 -2.64 1.01
C LYS A 97 8.46 -2.61 -0.22
N LYS A 98 8.52 -1.47 -0.92
CA LYS A 98 9.32 -1.30 -2.15
C LYS A 98 10.82 -1.42 -1.89
N GLU A 99 11.30 -0.94 -0.74
CA GLU A 99 12.69 -1.07 -0.31
C GLU A 99 13.14 -2.53 -0.10
N LYS A 100 12.17 -3.44 -0.05
CA LYS A 100 12.33 -4.88 0.10
C LYS A 100 12.13 -5.60 -1.23
N SER A 101 12.11 -4.91 -2.36
CA SER A 101 11.96 -5.51 -3.69
C SER A 101 13.33 -5.98 -4.21
N ASP A 102 13.46 -7.25 -4.53
CA ASP A 102 14.67 -7.84 -5.08
C ASP A 102 14.40 -8.25 -6.54
N ASP A 103 15.16 -7.69 -7.48
CA ASP A 103 15.30 -8.30 -8.80
C ASP A 103 16.17 -9.55 -8.65
N TYR A 104 15.65 -10.71 -9.07
CA TYR A 104 16.44 -11.94 -9.06
C TYR A 104 17.58 -11.80 -10.07
N LEU A 105 18.77 -11.45 -9.60
CA LEU A 105 20.00 -11.54 -10.35
C LEU A 105 20.37 -13.03 -10.38
N LYS A 106 20.20 -13.69 -11.54
CA LYS A 106 20.77 -15.02 -11.76
C LYS A 106 22.26 -14.98 -11.35
N PRO A 107 22.77 -15.98 -10.61
CA PRO A 107 24.22 -16.14 -10.49
C PRO A 107 24.78 -16.25 -11.91
N LYS A 108 25.76 -15.40 -12.26
CA LYS A 108 26.54 -15.61 -13.48
C LYS A 108 27.20 -16.99 -13.35
N GLN A 109 26.90 -17.88 -14.30
CA GLN A 109 27.63 -19.14 -14.47
C GLN A 109 29.07 -18.85 -14.88
#